data_AF-A0A2V6L489-F1
#
_entry.id   AF-A0A2V6L489-F1
#
_cell.length_a   1.000
_cell.length_b   1.000
_cell.length_c   1.000
_cell.angle_alpha   90.00
_cell.angle_beta   90.00
_cell.angle_gamma   90.00
#
_symmetry.space_group_name_H-M   'P 1'
#
loop_
_entity.id
_entity.type
_entity.pdbx_description
1 polymer ?
#
loop_
_entity_poly.entity_id
_entity_poly.type
_entity_poly.pdbx_seq_one_letter_code
_entity_poly.pdbx_strand_id
1 'polypeptide(L)'
;MFDVPSEMSLDLNTILKDWPHENGHVKVRKITGLDGREKLQLRVDLGVLQMEVTGRPDGQRPHNCESLLEYHQRRAVRAAGKSEDYKLTPEECAELQQEGIQYYHRYLSLFQV
;
A
#
# COMPACT_ATOMS: atom_id res chain seq x y z
N MET A 1 -12.25 -29.46 27.40
CA MET A 1 -12.40 -28.90 26.04
C MET A 1 -12.12 -27.41 26.20
N PHE A 2 -10.87 -27.00 26.00
CA PHE A 2 -10.49 -25.60 26.17
C PHE A 2 -10.92 -24.87 24.91
N ASP A 3 -11.85 -23.94 25.09
CA ASP A 3 -12.25 -22.96 24.10
C ASP A 3 -11.01 -22.07 23.86
N VAL A 4 -10.28 -22.36 22.79
CA VAL A 4 -9.15 -21.53 22.37
C VAL A 4 -9.77 -20.25 21.84
N PRO A 5 -9.52 -19.08 22.45
CA PRO A 5 -9.97 -17.82 21.86
C PRO A 5 -9.45 -17.80 20.43
N SER A 6 -10.26 -17.35 19.47
CA SER A 6 -9.84 -17.23 18.07
C SER A 6 -8.72 -16.19 17.98
N GLU A 7 -7.51 -16.60 18.33
CA GLU A 7 -6.31 -15.84 18.11
C GLU A 7 -6.23 -15.72 16.59
N MET A 8 -6.42 -14.50 16.10
CA MET A 8 -6.27 -14.20 14.68
C MET A 8 -4.82 -14.49 14.32
N SER A 9 -4.57 -15.73 13.91
CA SER A 9 -3.25 -16.19 13.53
C SER A 9 -2.79 -15.36 12.33
N LEU A 10 -1.68 -14.66 12.50
CA LEU A 10 -1.00 -13.95 11.41
C LEU A 10 -0.21 -14.91 10.50
N ASP A 11 -0.41 -16.23 10.67
CA ASP A 11 0.22 -17.24 9.83
C ASP A 11 -0.31 -17.17 8.38
N LEU A 12 0.58 -16.80 7.48
CA LEU A 12 0.31 -16.74 6.04
C LEU A 12 0.26 -18.13 5.38
N ASN A 13 0.62 -19.21 6.07
CA ASN A 13 0.67 -20.55 5.47
C ASN A 13 -0.65 -20.97 4.82
N THR A 14 -1.80 -20.59 5.39
CA THR A 14 -3.11 -20.92 4.82
C THR A 14 -3.28 -20.29 3.45
N ILE A 15 -3.07 -18.97 3.33
CA ILE A 15 -3.21 -18.27 2.05
C ILE A 15 -2.13 -18.67 1.04
N LEU A 16 -0.91 -18.98 1.50
CA LEU A 16 0.19 -19.40 0.63
C LEU A 16 -0.01 -20.80 0.06
N LYS A 17 -0.64 -21.71 0.81
CA LYS A 17 -1.02 -23.05 0.33
C LYS A 17 -2.13 -22.99 -0.70
N ASP A 18 -3.15 -22.18 -0.45
CA ASP A 18 -4.29 -22.03 -1.36
C ASP A 18 -3.94 -21.21 -2.61
N TRP A 19 -2.87 -20.40 -2.54
CA TRP A 19 -2.39 -19.59 -3.65
C TRP A 19 -0.92 -19.86 -3.99
N PRO A 20 -0.64 -20.93 -4.74
CA PRO A 20 0.72 -21.29 -5.12
C PRO A 20 1.33 -20.23 -6.05
N HIS A 21 2.60 -19.92 -5.79
CA HIS A 21 3.42 -19.05 -6.61
C HIS A 21 3.84 -19.77 -7.90
N GLU A 22 3.82 -19.07 -9.03
CA GLU A 22 4.30 -19.57 -10.32
C GLU A 22 5.55 -18.78 -10.72
N ASN A 23 6.67 -19.48 -10.87
CA ASN A 23 7.94 -18.86 -11.23
C ASN A 23 7.80 -18.08 -12.56
N GLY A 24 8.15 -16.81 -12.54
CA GLY A 24 8.12 -15.93 -13.71
C GLY A 24 6.78 -15.23 -13.98
N HIS A 25 5.72 -15.55 -13.24
CA HIS A 25 4.41 -14.89 -13.38
C HIS A 25 3.93 -14.33 -12.04
N VAL A 26 3.76 -13.01 -12.01
CA VAL A 26 3.18 -12.32 -10.87
C VAL A 26 1.67 -12.51 -10.93
N LYS A 27 1.10 -13.30 -10.00
CA LYS A 27 -0.36 -13.47 -9.93
C LYS A 27 -0.99 -12.29 -9.22
N VAL A 28 -1.96 -11.67 -9.88
CA VAL A 28 -2.75 -10.57 -9.34
C VAL A 28 -4.21 -10.98 -9.27
N ARG A 29 -4.91 -10.57 -8.21
CA ARG A 29 -6.37 -10.68 -8.15
C ARG A 29 -6.98 -9.50 -7.40
N LYS A 30 -8.26 -9.22 -7.68
CA LYS A 30 -9.09 -8.34 -6.86
C LYS A 30 -9.91 -9.18 -5.89
N ILE A 31 -10.03 -8.71 -4.66
CA ILE A 31 -10.89 -9.31 -3.63
C ILE A 31 -11.75 -8.23 -2.98
N THR A 32 -12.86 -8.61 -2.36
CA THR A 32 -13.59 -7.74 -1.45
C THR A 32 -13.02 -7.94 -0.04
N GLY A 33 -12.50 -6.87 0.57
CA GLY A 33 -12.01 -6.88 1.94
C GLY A 33 -13.15 -6.99 2.96
N LEU A 34 -12.78 -7.22 4.23
CA LEU A 34 -13.75 -7.27 5.34
C LEU A 34 -14.49 -5.95 5.56
N ASP A 35 -13.92 -4.85 5.07
CA ASP A 35 -14.53 -3.52 5.06
C ASP A 35 -15.48 -3.28 3.87
N GLY A 36 -15.71 -4.31 3.04
CA GLY A 36 -16.57 -4.25 1.85
C GLY A 36 -15.94 -3.53 0.66
N ARG A 37 -14.67 -3.11 0.76
CA ARG A 37 -13.97 -2.39 -0.31
C ARG A 37 -13.14 -3.34 -1.15
N GLU A 38 -12.96 -3.01 -2.43
CA GLU A 38 -12.04 -3.76 -3.29
C GLU A 38 -10.59 -3.58 -2.85
N LYS A 39 -9.86 -4.69 -2.72
CA LYS A 39 -8.43 -4.75 -2.47
C LYS A 39 -7.74 -5.46 -3.62
N LEU A 40 -6.53 -5.04 -3.93
CA LEU A 40 -5.67 -5.70 -4.88
C LEU A 40 -4.71 -6.61 -4.11
N GLN A 41 -4.64 -7.88 -4.49
CA GLN A 41 -3.68 -8.83 -3.93
C GLN A 41 -2.68 -9.27 -5.00
N LEU A 42 -1.42 -9.37 -4.59
CA LEU A 42 -0.29 -9.76 -5.40
C LEU A 42 0.41 -10.96 -4.77
N ARG A 43 0.66 -12.02 -5.55
CA ARG A 43 1.54 -13.10 -5.13
C ARG A 43 2.98 -12.80 -5.58
N VAL A 44 3.86 -12.62 -4.60
CA VAL A 44 5.32 -12.53 -4.79
C VAL A 44 5.96 -13.81 -4.29
N ASP A 45 7.23 -14.09 -4.59
CA ASP A 45 7.86 -15.40 -4.35
C ASP A 45 7.59 -15.99 -2.95
N LEU A 46 7.90 -15.22 -1.91
CA LEU A 46 7.79 -15.66 -0.51
C LEU A 46 6.60 -15.08 0.25
N GLY A 47 5.68 -14.40 -0.43
CA GLY A 47 4.58 -13.74 0.27
C GLY A 47 3.43 -13.29 -0.59
N VAL A 48 2.51 -12.57 0.05
CA VAL A 48 1.38 -11.90 -0.58
C VAL A 48 1.43 -10.44 -0.18
N LEU A 49 1.30 -9.54 -1.15
CA LEU A 49 1.05 -8.12 -0.89
C LEU A 49 -0.44 -7.86 -1.06
N GLN A 50 -1.03 -7.09 -0.16
CA GLN A 50 -2.38 -6.56 -0.31
C GLN A 50 -2.31 -5.04 -0.32
N MET A 51 -3.00 -4.43 -1.26
CA MET A 51 -3.05 -2.98 -1.43
C MET A 51 -4.48 -2.48 -1.61
N GLU A 52 -4.72 -1.25 -1.18
CA GLU A 52 -5.94 -0.52 -1.52
C GLU A 52 -5.99 -0.19 -3.01
N VAL A 53 -7.18 -0.32 -3.62
CA VAL A 53 -7.39 0.10 -5.02
C VAL A 53 -7.47 1.63 -5.12
N THR A 54 -7.93 2.30 -4.06
CA THR A 54 -8.14 3.75 -4.00
C THR A 54 -7.25 4.40 -2.94
N GLY A 55 -6.81 5.64 -3.16
CA GLY A 55 -5.93 6.35 -2.22
C GLY A 55 -4.53 5.76 -2.17
N ARG A 56 -3.87 5.85 -1.01
CA ARG A 56 -2.55 5.26 -0.79
C ARG A 56 -2.60 3.73 -0.77
N PRO A 57 -1.70 3.02 -1.48
CA PRO A 57 -1.77 1.56 -1.60
C PRO A 57 -1.68 0.79 -0.28
N ASP A 58 -0.95 1.28 0.72
CA ASP A 58 -0.89 0.69 2.07
C ASP A 58 -2.10 1.05 2.97
N GLY A 59 -3.04 1.86 2.48
CA GLY A 59 -4.23 2.31 3.20
C GLY A 59 -3.98 3.35 4.28
N GLN A 60 -2.74 3.82 4.45
CA GLN A 60 -2.42 4.84 5.44
C GLN A 60 -2.81 6.25 4.98
N ARG A 61 -3.00 7.16 5.93
CA ARG A 61 -3.31 8.58 5.67
C ARG A 61 -2.27 9.47 6.38
N PRO A 62 -1.06 9.63 5.80
CA PRO A 62 0.00 10.40 6.45
C PRO A 62 -0.43 11.85 6.65
N HIS A 63 -0.21 12.41 7.85
CA HIS A 63 -0.60 13.79 8.20
C HIS A 63 -2.07 14.13 7.86
N ASN A 64 -3.00 13.17 7.97
CA ASN A 64 -4.40 13.30 7.56
C ASN A 64 -4.61 13.70 6.10
N CYS A 65 -3.61 13.49 5.25
CA CYS A 65 -3.67 13.64 3.80
C CYS A 65 -3.80 12.25 3.15
N GLU A 66 -4.26 12.20 1.91
CA GLU A 66 -4.36 10.94 1.15
C GLU A 66 -2.97 10.40 0.79
N SER A 67 -1.99 11.27 0.56
CA SER A 67 -0.61 10.91 0.20
C SER A 67 0.39 11.89 0.82
N LEU A 68 1.66 11.49 0.88
CA LEU A 68 2.76 12.40 1.23
C LEU A 68 2.90 13.51 0.18
N LEU A 69 2.68 13.19 -1.09
CA LEU A 69 2.66 14.20 -2.16
C LEU A 69 1.66 15.31 -1.87
N GLU A 70 0.42 14.96 -1.49
CA GLU A 70 -0.61 15.93 -1.15
C GLU A 70 -0.21 16.77 0.07
N TYR A 71 0.37 16.13 1.11
CA TYR A 71 0.87 16.83 2.28
C TYR A 71 1.94 17.88 1.91
N HIS A 72 2.92 17.50 1.10
CA HIS A 72 4.00 18.38 0.66
C HIS A 72 3.50 19.50 -0.27
N GLN A 73 2.54 19.23 -1.15
CA GLN A 73 1.89 20.26 -1.97
C GLN A 73 1.17 21.30 -1.11
N ARG A 74 0.41 20.86 -0.09
CA ARG A 74 -0.25 21.78 0.85
C ARG A 74 0.76 22.62 1.64
N ARG A 75 1.89 22.02 2.04
CA ARG A 75 2.97 22.71 2.75
C ARG A 75 3.66 23.75 1.86
N ALA A 76 3.89 23.43 0.58
CA ALA A 76 4.44 24.36 -0.40
C ALA A 76 3.51 25.56 -0.66
N VAL A 77 2.19 25.33 -0.80
CA VAL A 77 1.20 26.40 -0.96
C VAL A 77 1.19 27.34 0.26
N ARG A 78 1.27 26.79 1.48
CA ARG A 78 1.34 27.59 2.72
C ARG A 78 2.61 28.41 2.81
N ALA A 79 3.76 27.86 2.42
CA ALA A 79 5.05 28.56 2.41
C ALA A 79 5.03 29.70 1.38
N ALA A 80 4.51 29.45 0.17
CA ALA A 80 4.37 30.46 -0.87
C ALA A 80 3.49 31.64 -0.42
N GLY A 81 2.40 31.38 0.30
CA GLY A 81 1.53 32.43 0.87
C GLY A 81 2.20 33.28 1.96
N LYS A 82 3.30 32.81 2.54
CA LYS A 82 4.11 33.51 3.55
C LYS A 82 5.43 34.06 2.99
N SER A 83 5.69 33.88 1.70
CA SER A 83 6.99 34.17 1.07
C SER A 83 8.17 33.44 1.74
N GLU A 84 7.92 32.22 2.26
CA GLU A 84 8.94 31.34 2.82
C GLU A 84 9.50 30.40 1.74
N ASP A 85 10.81 30.12 1.81
CA ASP A 85 11.45 29.17 0.90
C ASP A 85 11.06 27.74 1.28
N TYR A 86 10.56 26.96 0.31
CA TYR A 86 10.09 25.60 0.52
C TYR A 86 11.08 24.60 -0.07
N LYS A 87 11.67 23.77 0.79
CA LYS A 87 12.59 22.71 0.40
C LYS A 87 12.21 21.40 1.07
N LEU A 88 12.44 20.30 0.36
CA LEU A 88 12.33 18.96 0.89
C LEU A 88 13.67 18.54 1.48
N THR A 89 13.64 17.87 2.62
CA THR A 89 14.85 17.22 3.15
C THR A 89 15.13 15.92 2.39
N PRO A 90 16.36 15.38 2.45
CA PRO A 90 16.67 14.07 1.87
C PRO A 90 15.75 12.95 2.37
N GLU A 91 15.37 12.98 3.65
CA GLU A 91 14.47 12.02 4.28
C GLU A 91 13.06 12.11 3.67
N GLU A 92 12.53 13.32 3.51
CA GLU A 92 11.22 13.54 2.89
C GLU A 92 11.19 13.10 1.42
N CYS A 93 12.29 13.32 0.70
CA CYS A 93 12.47 12.81 -0.67
C CYS A 93 12.46 11.28 -0.69
N ALA A 94 13.12 10.62 0.27
CA ALA A 94 13.12 9.16 0.37
C ALA A 94 11.73 8.63 0.68
N GLU A 95 10.98 9.24 1.59
CA GLU A 95 9.60 8.86 1.91
C GLU A 95 8.67 8.99 0.70
N LEU A 96 8.78 10.09 -0.05
CA LEU A 96 8.05 10.29 -1.31
C LEU A 96 8.41 9.23 -2.36
N GLN A 97 9.69 8.87 -2.47
CA GLN A 97 10.13 7.82 -3.37
C GLN A 97 9.54 6.45 -2.98
N GLN A 98 9.56 6.11 -1.69
CA GLN A 98 8.97 4.87 -1.18
C GLN A 98 7.47 4.82 -1.46
N GLU A 99 6.74 5.91 -1.21
CA GLU A 99 5.32 6.02 -1.57
C GLU A 99 5.13 5.83 -3.09
N GLY A 100 5.96 6.46 -3.92
CA GLY A 100 5.92 6.31 -5.37
C GLY A 100 6.09 4.86 -5.85
N ILE A 101 6.98 4.10 -5.21
CA ILE A 101 7.17 2.66 -5.49
C ILE A 101 5.89 1.87 -5.19
N GLN A 102 5.19 2.17 -4.09
CA GLN A 102 3.91 1.50 -3.80
C GLN A 102 2.88 1.76 -4.90
N TYR A 103 2.73 3.02 -5.33
CA TYR A 103 1.82 3.37 -6.43
C TYR A 103 2.21 2.67 -7.73
N TYR A 104 3.51 2.56 -8.01
CA TYR A 104 4.03 1.85 -9.17
C TYR A 104 3.71 0.35 -9.13
N HIS A 105 3.90 -0.31 -7.99
CA HIS A 105 3.51 -1.71 -7.82
C HIS A 105 2.02 -1.93 -8.04
N ARG A 106 1.17 -1.05 -7.52
CA ARG A 106 -0.28 -1.11 -7.78
C ARG A 106 -0.58 -0.93 -9.26
N TYR A 107 0.02 0.07 -9.91
CA TYR A 107 -0.13 0.33 -11.34
C TYR A 107 0.23 -0.90 -12.17
N LEU A 108 1.42 -1.47 -11.98
CA LEU A 108 1.85 -2.69 -12.68
C LEU A 108 0.95 -3.90 -12.42
N SER A 109 0.47 -4.03 -11.19
CA SER A 109 -0.42 -5.13 -10.81
C SER A 109 -1.76 -5.01 -11.55
N LEU A 110 -2.28 -3.80 -11.74
CA LEU A 110 -3.55 -3.59 -12.44
C LEU A 110 -3.52 -3.93 -13.95
N PHE A 111 -2.35 -3.97 -14.59
CA PHE A 111 -2.21 -4.48 -15.97
C PHE A 111 -2.27 -6.00 -16.08
N GLN A 112 -2.09 -6.69 -14.95
CA GLN A 112 -2.02 -8.14 -14.87
C GLN A 112 -3.29 -8.75 -14.24
N VAL A 113 -4.30 -7.92 -13.96
CA VAL A 113 -5.64 -8.36 -13.49
C VAL A 113 -6.48 -8.83 -14.67
#